data_AF-A0A8G1ZFP4-F1
#
_entry.id   AF-A0A8G1ZFP4-F1
#
_cell.length_a   1.000
_cell.length_b   1.000
_cell.length_c   1.000
_cell.angle_alpha   90.00
_cell.angle_beta   90.00
_cell.angle_gamma   90.00
#
_symmetry.space_group_name_H-M   'P 1'
#
loop_
_entity.id
_entity.type
_entity.pdbx_description
1 polymer ?
#
loop_
_entity_poly.entity_id
_entity_poly.type
_entity_poly.pdbx_seq_one_letter_code
_entity_poly.pdbx_strand_id
1 'polypeptide(L)'
;EKLFDRRRDLFTDLSLVFMDTTSLSFYGAGGDTLGRRGHSKDHRPELAQMILAVVIDAEGRPICTEMVPGNTADVKVLMPIVTRLRTRFGITRSCVVADRGMISAGTIAALEELGMEYILGARERTSNVIRDVVLADTAPMVPLVLERQAGDTQLWVKEVRVGKGADAQRYVVTLNEAEARKDKADRQAIIDGLQTQLKKGDKALVGNSAYRRYLKASGKTFEIDMGKLADEARYDGISVLRTNARITPLQAVIRYRDLLQVEALFRVAKASFDTRPIFHQSDAAIRGHVFVSFLALTLAKELTRLCQEKGLQPEWQPLLNDLDRLQEATIEKDGKVITTRTHVSGQVGNVFKATGIALPANISELPPRT
;
A
#
# COMPACT_ATOMS: atom_id res chain seq x y z
N GLU A 1 -13.21 11.88 10.28
CA GLU A 1 -14.21 11.69 11.36
C GLU A 1 -15.63 11.85 10.85
N LYS A 2 -16.19 13.06 10.70
CA LYS A 2 -17.60 13.22 10.28
C LYS A 2 -18.01 12.39 9.03
N LEU A 3 -17.15 12.31 8.01
CA LEU A 3 -17.39 11.48 6.81
C LEU A 3 -17.37 9.98 7.09
N PHE A 4 -16.58 9.54 8.06
CA PHE A 4 -16.56 8.16 8.52
C PHE A 4 -17.82 7.87 9.34
N ASP A 5 -18.17 8.75 10.29
CA ASP A 5 -19.36 8.58 11.14
C ASP A 5 -20.66 8.51 10.31
N ARG A 6 -20.77 9.31 9.25
CA ARG A 6 -21.92 9.26 8.32
C ARG A 6 -22.03 7.96 7.53
N ARG A 7 -20.90 7.30 7.28
CA ARG A 7 -20.83 6.03 6.54
C ARG A 7 -20.88 4.82 7.46
N ARG A 8 -20.84 5.05 8.77
CA ARG A 8 -20.96 4.01 9.78
C ARG A 8 -22.42 3.64 9.97
N ASP A 9 -22.73 2.40 9.67
CA ASP A 9 -23.99 1.74 9.98
C ASP A 9 -23.75 0.53 10.91
N LEU A 10 -24.83 -0.18 11.24
CA LEU A 10 -24.80 -1.40 12.06
C LEU A 10 -23.97 -2.55 11.45
N PHE A 11 -23.69 -2.48 10.14
CA PHE A 11 -23.02 -3.52 9.36
C PHE A 11 -21.62 -3.09 8.88
N THR A 12 -21.16 -1.90 9.26
CA THR A 12 -19.86 -1.39 8.87
C THR A 12 -18.80 -2.23 9.57
N ASP A 13 -18.19 -3.13 8.80
CA ASP A 13 -17.24 -4.08 9.33
C ASP A 13 -15.88 -3.40 9.54
N LEU A 14 -15.70 -2.88 10.75
CA LEU A 14 -14.41 -2.34 11.23
C LEU A 14 -13.56 -3.43 11.88
N SER A 15 -13.87 -4.70 11.64
CA SER A 15 -13.07 -5.83 12.13
C SER A 15 -11.68 -5.86 11.51
N LEU A 16 -11.44 -5.18 10.39
CA LEU A 16 -10.17 -5.18 9.70
C LEU A 16 -9.78 -3.79 9.21
N VAL A 17 -8.56 -3.36 9.55
CA VAL A 17 -7.98 -2.10 9.06
C VAL A 17 -6.64 -2.39 8.39
N PHE A 18 -6.49 -1.92 7.16
CA PHE A 18 -5.23 -2.00 6.44
C PHE A 18 -4.49 -0.69 6.58
N MET A 19 -3.19 -0.81 6.85
CA MET A 19 -2.32 0.34 6.98
C MET A 19 -1.06 0.10 6.16
N ASP A 20 -0.71 1.09 5.36
CA ASP A 20 0.59 1.16 4.70
C ASP A 20 1.07 2.61 4.65
N THR A 21 2.38 2.76 4.42
CA THR A 21 3.06 4.05 4.32
C THR A 21 3.57 4.28 2.91
N THR A 22 3.58 5.53 2.48
CA THR A 22 4.29 5.95 1.28
C THR A 22 5.13 7.19 1.57
N SER A 23 6.17 7.43 0.77
CA SER A 23 6.91 8.70 0.82
C SER A 23 6.37 9.66 -0.24
N LEU A 24 6.25 10.93 0.12
CA LEU A 24 5.99 12.05 -0.79
C LEU A 24 7.18 13.02 -0.76
N SER A 25 7.70 13.37 -1.92
CA SER A 25 8.84 14.27 -2.07
C SER A 25 8.41 15.72 -2.28
N PHE A 26 9.15 16.66 -1.69
CA PHE A 26 8.96 18.09 -1.87
C PHE A 26 9.93 18.68 -2.88
N TYR A 27 9.43 19.63 -3.68
CA TYR A 27 10.27 20.53 -4.48
C TYR A 27 10.40 21.84 -3.70
N GLY A 28 11.16 21.78 -2.61
CA GLY A 28 11.30 22.83 -1.62
C GLY A 28 11.73 22.24 -0.26
N ALA A 29 11.69 23.06 0.79
CA ALA A 29 12.06 22.61 2.14
C ALA A 29 11.06 21.63 2.75
N GLY A 30 9.80 21.64 2.31
CA GLY A 30 8.74 20.76 2.79
C GLY A 30 8.14 21.18 4.14
N GLY A 31 8.05 22.49 4.40
CA GLY A 31 7.52 23.00 5.66
C GLY A 31 8.54 22.99 6.79
N ASP A 32 8.08 23.42 7.96
CA ASP A 32 8.91 23.58 9.15
C ASP A 32 9.22 22.21 9.78
N THR A 33 8.22 21.32 9.83
CA THR A 33 8.34 20.04 10.55
C THR A 33 8.33 18.80 9.65
N LEU A 34 7.65 18.86 8.50
CA LEU A 34 7.37 17.67 7.70
C LEU A 34 8.53 17.28 6.78
N GLY A 35 9.10 18.24 6.07
CA GLY A 35 10.17 18.02 5.10
C GLY A 35 11.48 17.65 5.75
N ARG A 36 11.84 16.36 5.70
CA ARG A 36 13.13 15.86 6.19
C ARG A 36 13.72 14.86 5.20
N ARG A 37 15.04 14.86 5.05
CA ARG A 37 15.73 13.86 4.22
C ARG A 37 15.58 12.48 4.86
N GLY A 38 15.17 11.51 4.07
CA GLY A 38 14.95 10.14 4.53
C GLY A 38 14.74 9.19 3.35
N HIS A 39 14.13 8.04 3.62
CA HIS A 39 13.93 7.04 2.58
C HIS A 39 12.88 7.51 1.57
N SER A 40 13.25 7.51 0.28
CA SER A 40 12.34 7.80 -0.82
C SER A 40 11.92 6.51 -1.52
N LYS A 41 10.64 6.14 -1.40
CA LYS A 41 10.02 5.06 -2.18
C LYS A 41 9.90 5.42 -3.68
N ASP A 42 10.00 6.70 -4.03
CA ASP A 42 9.96 7.21 -5.41
C ASP A 42 11.36 7.43 -6.03
N HIS A 43 12.43 6.90 -5.43
CA HIS A 43 13.81 7.02 -5.94
C HIS A 43 14.35 8.45 -6.11
N ARG A 44 13.91 9.40 -5.27
CA ARG A 44 14.37 10.80 -5.22
C ARG A 44 15.02 11.14 -3.85
N PRO A 45 16.11 10.46 -3.44
CA PRO A 45 16.71 10.63 -2.12
C PRO A 45 17.32 12.02 -1.87
N GLU A 46 17.55 12.80 -2.93
CA GLU A 46 18.09 14.16 -2.86
C GLU A 46 17.05 15.19 -2.35
N LEU A 47 15.76 14.88 -2.49
CA LEU A 47 14.65 15.74 -2.08
C LEU A 47 14.26 15.50 -0.63
N ALA A 48 13.71 16.54 0.02
CA ALA A 48 13.05 16.38 1.31
C ALA A 48 11.81 15.48 1.15
N GLN A 49 11.58 14.61 2.12
CA GLN A 49 10.47 13.66 2.11
C GLN A 49 9.51 13.95 3.26
N MET A 50 8.28 13.45 3.13
CA MET A 50 7.32 13.23 4.20
C MET A 50 6.78 11.81 4.05
N ILE A 51 6.58 11.11 5.17
CA ILE A 51 5.90 9.82 5.17
C ILE A 51 4.41 10.08 5.36
N LEU A 52 3.62 9.56 4.44
CA LEU A 52 2.17 9.55 4.50
C LEU A 52 1.69 8.13 4.77
N ALA A 53 1.01 7.91 5.88
CA ALA A 53 0.28 6.69 6.13
C ALA A 53 -1.18 6.84 5.73
N VAL A 54 -1.76 5.80 5.15
CA VAL A 54 -3.19 5.71 4.84
C VAL A 54 -3.76 4.50 5.56
N VAL A 55 -4.93 4.68 6.16
CA VAL A 55 -5.74 3.61 6.73
C VAL A 55 -6.99 3.42 5.90
N ILE A 56 -7.29 2.18 5.52
CA ILE A 56 -8.52 1.79 4.84
C ILE A 56 -9.22 0.63 5.55
N ASP A 57 -10.53 0.49 5.34
CA ASP A 57 -11.32 -0.64 5.83
C ASP A 57 -11.26 -1.87 4.91
N ALA A 58 -12.01 -2.93 5.26
CA ALA A 58 -12.14 -4.18 4.52
C ALA A 58 -12.58 -4.00 3.05
N GLU A 59 -13.41 -2.99 2.78
CA GLU A 59 -13.92 -2.66 1.45
C GLU A 59 -12.97 -1.72 0.68
N GLY A 60 -11.84 -1.35 1.29
CA GLY A 60 -10.84 -0.45 0.74
C GLY A 60 -11.26 1.01 0.70
N ARG A 61 -12.16 1.43 1.60
CA ARG A 61 -12.57 2.82 1.77
C ARG A 61 -11.57 3.54 2.68
N PRO A 62 -11.08 4.74 2.29
CA PRO A 62 -10.19 5.52 3.14
C PRO A 62 -10.86 5.96 4.45
N ILE A 63 -10.24 5.64 5.59
CA ILE A 63 -10.66 6.04 6.94
C ILE A 63 -9.95 7.34 7.34
N CYS A 64 -8.62 7.33 7.31
CA CYS A 64 -7.80 8.48 7.67
C CYS A 64 -6.38 8.41 7.13
N THR A 65 -5.66 9.52 7.23
CA THR A 65 -4.23 9.62 6.94
C THR A 65 -3.46 10.24 8.07
N GLU A 66 -2.18 9.87 8.18
CA GLU A 66 -1.22 10.45 9.12
C GLU A 66 0.02 10.92 8.37
N MET A 67 0.50 12.12 8.70
CA MET A 67 1.65 12.75 8.06
C MET A 67 2.77 12.89 9.08
N VAL A 68 3.93 12.30 8.81
CA VAL A 68 5.10 12.38 9.68
C VAL A 68 6.35 12.78 8.91
N PRO A 69 7.37 13.32 9.59
CA PRO A 69 8.57 13.78 8.90
C PRO A 69 9.26 12.68 8.10
N GLY A 70 9.87 13.03 6.95
CA GLY A 70 10.46 12.05 6.02
C GLY A 70 11.57 11.15 6.56
N ASN A 71 12.21 11.53 7.66
CA ASN A 71 13.21 10.74 8.37
C ASN A 71 12.61 9.80 9.44
N THR A 72 11.28 9.75 9.56
CA THR A 72 10.59 8.86 10.48
C THR A 72 10.63 7.44 9.93
N ALA A 73 11.12 6.49 10.73
CA ALA A 73 11.06 5.09 10.37
C ALA A 73 9.61 4.58 10.42
N ASP A 74 9.19 3.81 9.42
CA ASP A 74 7.84 3.24 9.27
C ASP A 74 7.32 2.58 10.57
N VAL A 75 8.20 1.91 11.33
CA VAL A 75 7.89 1.29 12.62
C VAL A 75 7.32 2.24 13.68
N LYS A 76 7.65 3.53 13.61
CA LYS A 76 7.16 4.55 14.55
C LYS A 76 5.78 5.08 14.19
N VAL A 77 5.25 4.72 13.03
CA VAL A 77 4.00 5.29 12.47
C VAL A 77 2.77 4.49 12.90
N LEU A 78 2.92 3.18 13.14
CA LEU A 78 1.84 2.26 13.49
C LEU A 78 1.08 2.66 14.77
N MET A 79 1.78 2.83 15.90
CA MET A 79 1.12 3.05 17.20
C MET A 79 0.37 4.39 17.32
N PRO A 80 0.89 5.52 16.79
CA PRO A 80 0.12 6.76 16.72
C PRO A 80 -1.20 6.60 15.96
N ILE A 81 -1.18 5.87 14.84
CA ILE A 81 -2.38 5.59 14.03
C ILE A 81 -3.36 4.73 14.81
N VAL A 82 -2.90 3.63 15.41
CA VAL A 82 -3.73 2.76 16.25
C VAL A 82 -4.41 3.55 17.37
N THR A 83 -3.66 4.41 18.04
CA THR A 83 -4.19 5.29 19.10
C THR A 83 -5.26 6.23 18.55
N ARG A 84 -5.05 6.80 17.36
CA ARG A 84 -6.01 7.67 16.69
C ARG A 84 -7.28 6.93 16.27
N LEU A 85 -7.17 5.71 15.72
CA LEU A 85 -8.32 4.88 15.35
C LEU A 85 -9.19 4.59 16.58
N ARG A 86 -8.56 4.29 17.71
CA ARG A 86 -9.27 4.03 18.97
C ARG A 86 -9.94 5.28 19.53
N THR A 87 -9.21 6.39 19.62
CA THR A 87 -9.65 7.60 20.33
C THR A 87 -10.59 8.47 19.50
N ARG A 88 -10.36 8.60 18.19
CA ARG A 88 -11.11 9.52 17.33
C ARG A 88 -12.16 8.83 16.46
N PHE A 89 -11.95 7.57 16.09
CA PHE A 89 -12.87 6.82 15.24
C PHE A 89 -13.67 5.76 16.01
N GLY A 90 -13.38 5.56 17.30
CA GLY A 90 -14.06 4.59 18.15
C GLY A 90 -13.83 3.14 17.71
N ILE A 91 -12.73 2.87 16.99
CA ILE A 91 -12.35 1.54 16.52
C ILE A 91 -11.55 0.87 17.62
N THR A 92 -12.23 0.06 18.44
CA THR A 92 -11.66 -0.54 19.66
C THR A 92 -11.33 -2.03 19.51
N ARG A 93 -11.96 -2.72 18.56
CA ARG A 93 -11.79 -4.17 18.32
C ARG A 93 -11.63 -4.44 16.83
N SER A 94 -10.48 -4.03 16.29
CA SER A 94 -10.10 -4.27 14.89
C SER A 94 -8.84 -5.11 14.81
N CYS A 95 -8.74 -5.90 13.75
CA CYS A 95 -7.53 -6.56 13.31
C CYS A 95 -6.72 -5.60 12.44
N VAL A 96 -5.47 -5.32 12.84
CA VAL A 96 -4.56 -4.46 12.07
C VAL A 96 -3.78 -5.29 11.07
N VAL A 97 -3.84 -4.93 9.79
CA VAL A 97 -3.05 -5.54 8.72
C VAL A 97 -2.00 -4.54 8.25
N ALA A 98 -0.71 -4.92 8.33
CA ALA A 98 0.39 -4.02 8.01
C ALA A 98 1.63 -4.77 7.50
N ASP A 99 2.39 -4.10 6.63
CA ASP A 99 3.65 -4.61 6.08
C ASP A 99 4.75 -4.71 7.15
N ARG A 100 5.68 -5.66 6.95
CA ARG A 100 6.88 -5.90 7.76
C ARG A 100 7.77 -4.68 8.01
N GLY A 101 7.69 -3.64 7.18
CA GLY A 101 8.40 -2.37 7.38
C GLY A 101 7.98 -1.65 8.67
N MET A 102 6.71 -1.75 9.04
CA MET A 102 6.11 -1.06 10.19
C MET A 102 6.21 -1.83 11.50
N ILE A 103 6.86 -3.01 11.51
CA ILE A 103 6.76 -3.97 12.62
C ILE A 103 8.07 -4.09 13.41
N SER A 104 7.93 -4.10 14.72
CA SER A 104 8.96 -4.46 15.71
C SER A 104 8.37 -5.29 16.85
N ALA A 105 9.24 -5.88 17.68
CA ALA A 105 8.80 -6.55 18.91
C ALA A 105 7.99 -5.63 19.83
N GLY A 106 8.41 -4.36 19.96
CA GLY A 106 7.72 -3.37 20.79
C GLY A 106 6.34 -3.00 20.25
N THR A 107 6.19 -2.82 18.93
CA THR A 107 4.87 -2.54 18.34
C THR A 107 3.91 -3.72 18.46
N ILE A 108 4.42 -4.96 18.35
CA ILE A 108 3.60 -6.16 18.53
C ILE A 108 3.13 -6.27 19.99
N ALA A 109 4.04 -6.12 20.96
CA ALA A 109 3.69 -6.14 22.39
C ALA A 109 2.65 -5.06 22.72
N ALA A 110 2.78 -3.86 22.16
CA ALA A 110 1.81 -2.78 22.36
C ALA A 110 0.44 -3.11 21.73
N LEU A 111 0.38 -3.76 20.57
CA LEU A 111 -0.89 -4.24 20.00
C LEU A 111 -1.55 -5.31 20.89
N GLU A 112 -0.76 -6.25 21.41
CA GLU A 112 -1.23 -7.31 22.32
C GLU A 112 -1.75 -6.73 23.64
N GLU A 113 -1.05 -5.75 24.24
CA GLU A 113 -1.48 -5.05 25.45
C GLU A 113 -2.80 -4.28 25.26
N LEU A 114 -3.02 -3.74 24.06
CA LEU A 114 -4.27 -3.07 23.69
C LEU A 114 -5.40 -4.06 23.35
N GLY A 115 -5.14 -5.37 23.35
CA GLY A 115 -6.10 -6.41 22.98
C GLY A 115 -6.49 -6.39 21.50
N MET A 116 -5.63 -5.83 20.64
CA MET A 116 -5.88 -5.78 19.20
C MET A 116 -5.42 -7.06 18.51
N GLU A 117 -6.22 -7.50 17.54
CA GLU A 117 -5.80 -8.55 16.62
C GLU A 117 -4.90 -7.95 15.54
N TYR A 118 -4.05 -8.78 14.92
CA TYR A 118 -3.19 -8.33 13.84
C TYR A 118 -2.86 -9.45 12.85
N ILE A 119 -2.56 -9.04 11.61
CA ILE A 119 -1.94 -9.86 10.56
C ILE A 119 -0.78 -9.06 9.99
N LEU A 120 0.44 -9.45 10.34
CA LEU A 120 1.63 -8.65 10.09
C LEU A 120 2.59 -9.40 9.19
N GLY A 121 3.13 -8.72 8.18
CA GLY A 121 4.27 -9.23 7.43
C GLY A 121 5.46 -9.46 8.38
N ALA A 122 6.12 -10.59 8.28
CA ALA A 122 7.31 -10.89 9.06
C ALA A 122 8.59 -10.64 8.25
N ARG A 123 9.73 -10.47 8.95
CA ARG A 123 11.04 -10.33 8.31
C ARG A 123 11.73 -11.68 8.31
N GLU A 124 11.60 -12.42 7.21
CA GLU A 124 12.03 -13.81 7.11
C GLU A 124 13.54 -13.95 7.34
N ARG A 125 14.33 -13.09 6.69
CA ARG A 125 15.80 -13.18 6.67
C ARG A 125 16.48 -12.70 7.96
N THR A 126 15.82 -11.88 8.77
CA THR A 126 16.42 -11.29 9.98
C THR A 126 15.87 -11.88 11.28
N SER A 127 14.85 -12.73 11.21
CA SER A 127 14.29 -13.39 12.38
C SER A 127 14.87 -14.78 12.54
N ASN A 128 15.70 -14.98 13.58
CA ASN A 128 16.25 -16.30 13.93
C ASN A 128 15.14 -17.32 14.18
N VAL A 129 14.04 -16.91 14.83
CA VAL A 129 12.88 -17.80 15.06
C VAL A 129 12.29 -18.28 13.73
N ILE A 130 12.18 -17.38 12.74
CA ILE A 130 11.65 -17.78 11.43
C ILE A 130 12.63 -18.71 10.73
N ARG A 131 13.90 -18.31 10.63
CA ARG A 131 14.94 -19.11 9.95
C ARG A 131 15.12 -20.49 10.57
N ASP A 132 15.21 -20.57 11.89
CA ASP A 132 15.68 -21.77 12.58
C ASP A 132 14.53 -22.68 13.04
N VAL A 133 13.32 -22.13 13.24
CA VAL A 133 12.16 -22.89 13.73
C VAL A 133 11.03 -22.94 12.70
N VAL A 134 10.54 -21.78 12.23
CA VAL A 134 9.35 -21.72 11.36
C VAL A 134 9.60 -22.34 9.99
N LEU A 135 10.74 -22.07 9.38
CA LEU A 135 11.13 -22.64 8.08
C LEU A 135 11.68 -24.07 8.20
N ALA A 136 12.04 -24.51 9.40
CA ALA A 136 12.48 -25.89 9.65
C ALA A 136 11.30 -26.85 9.89
N ASP A 137 10.13 -26.32 10.24
CA ASP A 137 8.90 -27.09 10.38
C ASP A 137 8.56 -27.82 9.07
N THR A 138 8.13 -29.08 9.17
CA THR A 138 7.82 -29.96 8.03
C THR A 138 6.34 -30.29 7.91
N ALA A 139 5.47 -29.56 8.62
CA ALA A 139 4.04 -29.76 8.54
C ALA A 139 3.55 -29.58 7.09
N PRO A 140 2.55 -30.38 6.65
CA PRO A 140 2.02 -30.31 5.30
C PRO A 140 1.41 -28.94 5.03
N MET A 141 1.58 -28.44 3.80
CA MET A 141 0.94 -27.23 3.31
C MET A 141 -0.38 -27.56 2.59
N VAL A 142 -1.36 -26.67 2.71
CA VAL A 142 -2.65 -26.74 2.05
C VAL A 142 -2.66 -25.78 0.86
N PRO A 143 -3.19 -26.19 -0.31
CA PRO A 143 -3.25 -25.31 -1.47
C PRO A 143 -4.31 -24.21 -1.30
N LEU A 144 -4.02 -23.04 -1.86
CA LEU A 144 -4.92 -21.90 -1.99
C LEU A 144 -4.82 -21.39 -3.43
N VAL A 145 -5.90 -21.54 -4.19
CA VAL A 145 -5.99 -21.03 -5.56
C VAL A 145 -6.69 -19.69 -5.54
N LEU A 146 -6.04 -18.68 -6.11
CA LEU A 146 -6.57 -17.33 -6.23
C LEU A 146 -6.76 -16.97 -7.70
N GLU A 147 -8.01 -16.75 -8.08
CA GLU A 147 -8.34 -16.30 -9.43
C GLU A 147 -7.80 -14.88 -9.67
N ARG A 148 -7.22 -14.65 -10.85
CA ARG A 148 -6.85 -13.30 -11.31
C ARG A 148 -7.18 -13.12 -12.78
N GLN A 149 -7.32 -11.87 -13.20
CA GLN A 149 -7.51 -11.52 -14.61
C GLN A 149 -6.39 -12.04 -15.53
N ALA A 150 -5.17 -12.20 -15.01
CA ALA A 150 -4.00 -12.71 -15.75
C ALA A 150 -3.71 -14.21 -15.50
N GLY A 151 -4.67 -14.95 -14.94
CA GLY A 151 -4.55 -16.37 -14.61
C GLY A 151 -4.38 -16.66 -13.12
N ASP A 152 -4.68 -17.89 -12.74
CA ASP A 152 -4.73 -18.31 -11.34
C ASP A 152 -3.35 -18.29 -10.69
N THR A 153 -3.31 -17.82 -9.45
CA THR A 153 -2.13 -17.95 -8.58
C THR A 153 -2.37 -19.04 -7.57
N GLN A 154 -1.62 -20.13 -7.68
CA GLN A 154 -1.61 -21.18 -6.66
C GLN A 154 -0.57 -20.87 -5.58
N LEU A 155 -1.00 -20.90 -4.34
CA LEU A 155 -0.19 -20.73 -3.15
C LEU A 155 -0.28 -21.99 -2.28
N TRP A 156 0.75 -22.27 -1.51
CA TRP A 156 0.77 -23.33 -0.51
C TRP A 156 0.92 -22.71 0.88
N VAL A 157 0.01 -23.03 1.79
CA VAL A 157 -0.10 -22.35 3.08
C VAL A 157 -0.02 -23.36 4.23
N LYS A 158 0.76 -23.04 5.27
CA LYS A 158 0.73 -23.77 6.54
C LYS A 158 0.76 -22.83 7.74
N GLU A 159 0.33 -23.36 8.88
CA GLU A 159 0.46 -22.70 10.18
C GLU A 159 1.59 -23.34 10.98
N VAL A 160 2.39 -22.49 11.64
CA VAL A 160 3.41 -22.92 12.59
C VAL A 160 3.22 -22.16 13.89
N ARG A 161 3.19 -22.86 15.03
CA ARG A 161 3.13 -22.26 16.36
C ARG A 161 4.45 -22.46 17.07
N VAL A 162 5.04 -21.38 17.55
CA VAL A 162 6.31 -21.38 18.28
C VAL A 162 6.06 -21.01 19.73
N GLY A 163 6.44 -21.90 20.65
CA GLY A 163 6.17 -21.75 22.09
C GLY A 163 5.13 -22.74 22.60
N LYS A 164 4.63 -22.52 23.83
CA LYS A 164 3.67 -23.41 24.50
C LYS A 164 2.50 -22.60 25.06
N GLY A 165 1.32 -23.23 25.12
CA GLY A 165 0.14 -22.65 25.76
C GLY A 165 -0.48 -21.50 24.98
N ALA A 166 -1.16 -20.60 25.70
CA ALA A 166 -1.87 -19.45 25.12
C ALA A 166 -0.92 -18.40 24.53
N ASP A 167 0.34 -18.35 24.97
CA ASP A 167 1.36 -17.39 24.53
C ASP A 167 2.15 -17.86 23.30
N ALA A 168 1.75 -18.97 22.69
CA ALA A 168 2.40 -19.49 21.50
C ALA A 168 2.29 -18.49 20.35
N GLN A 169 3.45 -18.10 19.79
CA GLN A 169 3.52 -17.21 18.65
C GLN A 169 3.06 -17.93 17.40
N ARG A 170 2.03 -17.39 16.75
CA ARG A 170 1.43 -17.98 15.56
C ARG A 170 2.00 -17.34 14.29
N TYR A 171 2.48 -18.20 13.41
CA TYR A 171 3.03 -17.86 12.09
C TYR A 171 2.25 -18.56 10.98
N VAL A 172 2.06 -17.88 9.86
CA VAL A 172 1.47 -18.44 8.64
C VAL A 172 2.53 -18.35 7.54
N VAL A 173 2.94 -19.50 7.01
CA VAL A 173 3.95 -19.60 5.97
C VAL A 173 3.25 -19.82 4.64
N THR A 174 3.61 -19.03 3.64
CA THR A 174 3.07 -19.13 2.28
C THR A 174 4.22 -19.35 1.30
N LEU A 175 4.09 -20.38 0.46
CA LEU A 175 4.97 -20.63 -0.69
C LEU A 175 4.22 -20.31 -1.98
N ASN A 176 4.82 -19.46 -2.81
CA ASN A 176 4.43 -19.23 -4.18
C ASN A 176 5.47 -19.87 -5.11
N GLU A 177 5.11 -20.98 -5.76
CA GLU A 177 6.06 -21.70 -6.62
C GLU A 177 6.52 -20.90 -7.83
N ALA A 178 5.65 -20.05 -8.39
CA ALA A 178 6.01 -19.23 -9.54
C ALA A 178 7.07 -18.20 -9.13
N GLU A 179 6.88 -17.55 -7.96
CA GLU A 179 7.89 -16.64 -7.43
C GLU A 179 9.16 -17.40 -7.01
N ALA A 180 9.05 -18.61 -6.46
CA ALA A 180 10.22 -19.41 -6.12
C ALA A 180 11.10 -19.75 -7.34
N ARG A 181 10.49 -20.07 -8.49
CA ARG A 181 11.23 -20.29 -9.74
C ARG A 181 11.93 -19.02 -10.21
N LYS A 182 11.27 -17.87 -10.09
CA LYS A 182 11.82 -16.56 -10.45
C LYS A 182 12.98 -16.16 -9.51
N ASP A 183 12.77 -16.23 -8.20
CA ASP A 183 13.78 -15.94 -7.17
C ASP A 183 15.03 -16.82 -7.36
N LYS A 184 14.84 -18.10 -7.67
CA LYS A 184 15.92 -19.03 -8.00
C LYS A 184 16.68 -18.62 -9.25
N ALA A 185 15.98 -18.21 -10.31
CA ALA A 185 16.60 -17.74 -11.55
C ALA A 185 17.38 -16.43 -11.33
N ASP A 186 16.80 -15.47 -10.61
CA ASP A 186 17.44 -14.21 -10.24
C ASP A 186 18.68 -14.44 -9.39
N ARG A 187 18.61 -15.35 -8.40
CA ARG A 187 19.79 -15.76 -7.62
C ARG A 187 20.86 -16.39 -8.50
N GLN A 188 20.49 -17.28 -9.42
CA GLN A 188 21.46 -17.90 -10.33
C GLN A 188 22.16 -16.86 -11.21
N ALA A 189 21.42 -15.91 -11.78
CA ALA A 189 22.00 -14.82 -12.56
C ALA A 189 22.97 -13.96 -11.74
N ILE A 190 22.66 -13.69 -10.47
CA ILE A 190 23.57 -12.99 -9.55
C ILE A 190 24.86 -13.80 -9.32
N ILE A 191 24.74 -15.12 -9.13
CA ILE A 191 25.89 -16.02 -8.92
C ILE A 191 26.78 -16.07 -10.16
N ASP A 192 26.21 -16.21 -11.35
CA ASP A 192 26.95 -16.27 -12.62
C ASP A 192 27.72 -14.95 -12.87
N GLY A 193 27.07 -13.82 -12.58
CA GLY A 193 27.70 -12.50 -12.57
C GLY A 193 28.84 -12.39 -11.56
N LEU A 194 28.63 -12.91 -10.34
CA LEU A 194 29.63 -12.91 -9.27
C LEU A 194 30.87 -13.74 -9.62
N GLN A 195 30.68 -14.95 -10.17
CA GLN A 195 31.77 -15.81 -10.64
C GLN A 195 32.60 -15.14 -11.73
N THR A 196 31.94 -14.44 -12.65
CA THR A 196 32.62 -13.70 -13.73
C THR A 196 33.44 -12.53 -13.19
N GLN A 197 32.95 -11.84 -12.16
CA GLN A 197 33.66 -10.72 -11.54
C GLN A 197 34.80 -11.16 -10.62
N LEU A 198 34.68 -12.27 -9.89
CA LEU A 198 35.76 -12.85 -9.09
C LEU A 198 37.00 -13.18 -9.94
N LYS A 199 36.81 -13.56 -11.22
CA LYS A 199 37.92 -13.75 -12.17
C LYS A 199 38.67 -12.45 -12.53
N LYS A 200 38.04 -11.28 -12.35
CA LYS A 200 38.58 -9.95 -12.72
C LYS A 200 39.15 -9.18 -11.51
N GLY A 201 39.00 -9.68 -10.29
CA GLY A 201 39.58 -9.13 -9.06
C GLY A 201 38.59 -8.49 -8.08
N ASP A 202 38.96 -8.50 -6.80
CA ASP A 202 38.04 -8.33 -5.67
C ASP A 202 37.57 -6.91 -5.37
N LYS A 203 38.28 -5.88 -5.86
CA LYS A 203 38.03 -4.48 -5.46
C LYS A 203 36.66 -3.94 -5.88
N ALA A 204 36.07 -4.47 -6.97
CA ALA A 204 34.75 -4.06 -7.45
C ALA A 204 33.58 -4.77 -6.74
N LEU A 205 33.84 -5.91 -6.09
CA LEU A 205 32.81 -6.77 -5.47
C LEU A 205 32.31 -6.21 -4.13
N VAL A 206 33.17 -5.51 -3.42
CA VAL A 206 32.87 -4.97 -2.08
C VAL A 206 31.84 -3.84 -2.14
N GLY A 207 31.68 -3.15 -3.27
CA GLY A 207 30.70 -2.08 -3.44
C GLY A 207 29.27 -2.55 -3.73
N ASN A 208 29.09 -3.74 -4.31
CA ASN A 208 27.77 -4.24 -4.72
C ASN A 208 27.09 -5.00 -3.57
N SER A 209 26.02 -4.41 -3.02
CA SER A 209 25.24 -5.00 -1.92
C SER A 209 24.58 -6.34 -2.28
N ALA A 210 24.29 -6.58 -3.56
CA ALA A 210 23.71 -7.84 -4.03
C ALA A 210 24.73 -8.98 -4.03
N TYR A 211 26.02 -8.70 -4.25
CA TYR A 211 27.08 -9.70 -4.22
C TYR A 211 27.57 -10.01 -2.81
N ARG A 212 27.65 -8.98 -1.94
CA ARG A 212 28.15 -9.12 -0.57
C ARG A 212 27.42 -10.19 0.25
N ARG A 213 26.14 -10.45 -0.02
CA ARG A 213 25.35 -11.45 0.70
C ARG A 213 25.83 -12.89 0.48
N TYR A 214 26.48 -13.16 -0.65
CA TYR A 214 26.96 -14.50 -1.02
C TYR A 214 28.46 -14.69 -0.82
N LEU A 215 29.16 -13.72 -0.24
CA LEU A 215 30.61 -13.77 -0.07
C LEU A 215 30.99 -14.12 1.36
N LYS A 216 32.09 -14.85 1.50
CA LYS A 216 32.88 -15.01 2.73
C LYS A 216 34.28 -14.47 2.49
N ALA A 217 34.88 -13.89 3.53
CA ALA A 217 36.28 -13.47 3.47
C ALA A 217 37.19 -14.71 3.61
N SER A 218 38.14 -14.86 2.69
CA SER A 218 39.17 -15.91 2.68
C SER A 218 40.53 -15.22 2.71
N GLY A 219 40.95 -14.77 3.89
CA GLY A 219 42.18 -13.97 4.04
C GLY A 219 42.08 -12.60 3.35
N LYS A 220 42.86 -12.38 2.28
CA LYS A 220 42.84 -11.13 1.48
C LYS A 220 41.89 -11.18 0.28
N THR A 221 41.26 -12.32 0.02
CA THR A 221 40.35 -12.53 -1.12
C THR A 221 38.93 -12.85 -0.67
N PHE A 222 37.97 -12.76 -1.58
CA PHE A 222 36.60 -13.17 -1.33
C PHE A 222 36.26 -14.45 -2.09
N GLU A 223 35.47 -15.32 -1.46
CA GLU A 223 34.96 -16.55 -2.07
C GLU A 223 33.45 -16.62 -1.92
N ILE A 224 32.80 -17.37 -2.82
CA ILE A 224 31.38 -17.66 -2.71
C ILE A 224 31.15 -18.58 -1.50
N ASP A 225 30.24 -18.17 -0.63
CA ASP A 225 29.81 -18.93 0.53
C ASP A 225 28.64 -19.84 0.15
N MET A 226 28.95 -21.11 -0.10
CA MET A 226 27.96 -22.13 -0.44
C MET A 226 26.92 -22.35 0.68
N GLY A 227 27.30 -22.11 1.94
CA GLY A 227 26.38 -22.19 3.07
C GLY A 227 25.34 -21.06 3.03
N LYS A 228 25.78 -19.82 2.77
CA LYS A 228 24.85 -18.68 2.58
C LYS A 228 23.96 -18.85 1.36
N LEU A 229 24.47 -19.43 0.29
CA LEU A 229 23.68 -19.72 -0.91
C LEU A 229 22.58 -20.75 -0.58
N ALA A 230 22.93 -21.83 0.12
CA ALA A 230 21.97 -22.84 0.56
C ALA A 230 20.92 -22.23 1.51
N ASP A 231 21.33 -21.35 2.43
CA ASP A 231 20.39 -20.67 3.32
C ASP A 231 19.47 -19.71 2.54
N GLU A 232 20.01 -18.91 1.62
CA GLU A 232 19.22 -17.98 0.80
C GLU A 232 18.18 -18.70 -0.07
N ALA A 233 18.48 -19.90 -0.57
CA ALA A 233 17.55 -20.71 -1.35
C ALA A 233 16.31 -21.16 -0.56
N ARG A 234 16.37 -21.20 0.78
CA ARG A 234 15.23 -21.58 1.65
C ARG A 234 14.11 -20.54 1.65
N TYR A 235 14.39 -19.33 1.17
CA TYR A 235 13.45 -18.22 1.16
C TYR A 235 12.75 -18.01 -0.21
N ASP A 236 13.10 -18.80 -1.22
CA ASP A 236 12.55 -18.65 -2.57
C ASP A 236 11.03 -18.81 -2.58
N GLY A 237 10.32 -17.76 -3.02
CA GLY A 237 8.87 -17.72 -3.05
C GLY A 237 8.19 -17.85 -1.68
N ILE A 238 8.94 -17.80 -0.58
CA ILE A 238 8.42 -17.88 0.78
C ILE A 238 8.09 -16.48 1.30
N SER A 239 6.90 -16.36 1.88
CA SER A 239 6.51 -15.22 2.72
C SER A 239 5.94 -15.73 4.04
N VAL A 240 6.20 -14.98 5.12
CA VAL A 240 5.76 -15.35 6.46
C VAL A 240 4.93 -14.23 7.08
N LEU A 241 3.77 -14.57 7.63
CA LEU A 241 2.95 -13.68 8.43
C LEU A 241 3.06 -14.05 9.91
N ARG A 242 3.06 -13.06 10.80
CA ARG A 242 2.83 -13.25 12.23
C ARG A 242 1.44 -12.72 12.56
N THR A 243 0.63 -13.48 13.31
CA THR A 243 -0.75 -13.09 13.60
C THR A 243 -1.24 -13.64 14.93
N ASN A 244 -2.03 -12.88 15.69
CA ASN A 244 -2.81 -13.36 16.84
C ASN A 244 -4.33 -13.43 16.53
N ALA A 245 -4.73 -13.14 15.28
CA ALA A 245 -6.12 -13.09 14.86
C ALA A 245 -6.75 -14.50 14.82
N ARG A 246 -8.02 -14.59 15.25
CA ARG A 246 -8.77 -15.85 15.33
C ARG A 246 -9.41 -16.26 14.01
N ILE A 247 -8.58 -16.42 12.98
CA ILE A 247 -8.96 -16.78 11.61
C ILE A 247 -8.12 -17.94 11.08
N THR A 248 -8.60 -18.62 10.04
CA THR A 248 -7.84 -19.71 9.42
C THR A 248 -6.56 -19.18 8.74
N PRO A 249 -5.53 -20.02 8.54
CA PRO A 249 -4.31 -19.62 7.83
C PRO A 249 -4.59 -19.09 6.42
N LEU A 250 -5.54 -19.72 5.71
CA LEU A 250 -5.95 -19.30 4.37
C LEU A 250 -6.58 -17.90 4.39
N GLN A 251 -7.48 -17.65 5.35
CA GLN A 251 -8.06 -16.32 5.55
C GLN A 251 -6.99 -15.28 5.86
N ALA A 252 -5.99 -15.60 6.69
CA ALA A 252 -4.91 -14.68 7.01
C ALA A 252 -4.12 -14.27 5.76
N VAL A 253 -3.83 -15.23 4.86
CA VAL A 253 -3.17 -14.96 3.58
C VAL A 253 -4.04 -14.10 2.66
N ILE A 254 -5.33 -14.42 2.53
CA ILE A 254 -6.27 -13.64 1.71
C ILE A 254 -6.35 -12.20 2.23
N ARG A 255 -6.57 -12.02 3.54
CA ARG A 255 -6.64 -10.69 4.16
C ARG A 255 -5.33 -9.94 4.01
N TYR A 256 -4.17 -10.56 4.25
CA TYR A 256 -2.91 -9.85 4.05
C TYR A 256 -2.71 -9.35 2.61
N ARG A 257 -3.19 -10.10 1.61
CA ARG A 257 -3.11 -9.68 0.20
C ARG A 257 -4.01 -8.50 -0.13
N ASP A 258 -5.08 -8.28 0.61
CA ASP A 258 -5.92 -7.09 0.48
C ASP A 258 -5.15 -5.79 0.80
N LEU A 259 -3.96 -5.88 1.42
CA LEU A 259 -3.04 -4.74 1.58
C LEU A 259 -2.64 -4.10 0.24
N LEU A 260 -2.66 -4.86 -0.87
CA LEU A 260 -2.45 -4.35 -2.23
C LEU A 260 -3.48 -3.26 -2.61
N GLN A 261 -4.65 -3.24 -1.98
CA GLN A 261 -5.63 -2.17 -2.18
C GLN A 261 -5.09 -0.82 -1.69
N VAL A 262 -4.29 -0.79 -0.62
CA VAL A 262 -3.65 0.44 -0.14
C VAL A 262 -2.63 0.95 -1.16
N GLU A 263 -1.82 0.05 -1.71
CA GLU A 263 -0.85 0.40 -2.76
C GLU A 263 -1.53 0.94 -4.03
N ALA A 264 -2.65 0.34 -4.43
CA ALA A 264 -3.45 0.81 -5.56
C ALA A 264 -3.99 2.21 -5.31
N LEU A 265 -4.51 2.48 -4.10
CA LEU A 265 -4.95 3.82 -3.70
C LEU A 265 -3.80 4.84 -3.73
N PHE A 266 -2.61 4.48 -3.23
CA PHE A 266 -1.44 5.35 -3.34
C PHE A 266 -1.07 5.65 -4.78
N ARG A 267 -1.18 4.67 -5.67
CA ARG A 267 -0.89 4.85 -7.09
C ARG A 267 -1.85 5.85 -7.74
N VAL A 268 -3.15 5.70 -7.49
CA VAL A 268 -4.17 6.64 -7.98
C VAL A 268 -3.93 8.04 -7.41
N ALA A 269 -3.69 8.14 -6.10
CA ALA A 269 -3.39 9.41 -5.44
C ALA A 269 -2.23 10.16 -6.12
N LYS A 270 -1.12 9.42 -6.32
CA LYS A 270 0.12 9.93 -6.88
C LYS A 270 0.08 10.25 -8.37
N ALA A 271 -0.77 9.56 -9.13
CA ALA A 271 -0.81 9.67 -10.58
C ALA A 271 -1.91 10.60 -11.09
N SER A 272 -3.06 10.65 -10.38
CA SER A 272 -4.27 11.29 -10.89
C SER A 272 -4.75 12.46 -10.02
N PHE A 273 -4.31 12.59 -8.77
CA PHE A 273 -4.75 13.66 -7.86
C PHE A 273 -3.61 14.59 -7.44
N ASP A 274 -2.53 14.61 -8.22
CA ASP A 274 -1.37 15.49 -8.05
C ASP A 274 -0.86 15.58 -6.61
N THR A 275 -0.95 14.49 -5.83
CA THR A 275 -0.42 14.46 -4.46
C THR A 275 1.11 14.62 -4.40
N ARG A 276 1.74 14.56 -5.57
CA ARG A 276 3.15 14.83 -5.80
C ARG A 276 3.34 15.37 -7.22
N PRO A 277 4.39 16.19 -7.47
CA PRO A 277 5.29 16.75 -6.46
C PRO A 277 4.61 17.83 -5.59
N ILE A 278 5.00 17.93 -4.31
CA ILE A 278 4.47 18.96 -3.42
C ILE A 278 5.37 20.20 -3.47
N PHE A 279 4.81 21.34 -3.86
CA PHE A 279 5.50 22.64 -3.94
C PHE A 279 5.23 23.57 -2.75
N HIS A 280 4.31 23.19 -1.86
CA HIS A 280 3.96 23.98 -0.68
C HIS A 280 5.13 24.08 0.31
N GLN A 281 5.28 25.26 0.93
CA GLN A 281 6.43 25.58 1.79
C GLN A 281 6.08 25.72 3.27
N SER A 282 4.80 25.73 3.65
CA SER A 282 4.36 25.76 5.04
C SER A 282 3.63 24.47 5.41
N ASP A 283 3.76 24.04 6.67
CA ASP A 283 3.08 22.84 7.16
C ASP A 283 1.56 22.91 6.96
N ALA A 284 0.96 24.09 7.13
CA ALA A 284 -0.48 24.31 6.94
C ALA A 284 -0.90 24.05 5.48
N ALA A 285 -0.18 24.61 4.50
CA ALA A 285 -0.49 24.41 3.09
C ALA A 285 -0.26 22.96 2.65
N ILE A 286 0.80 22.31 3.15
CA ILE A 286 1.09 20.89 2.90
C ILE A 286 -0.06 20.01 3.43
N ARG A 287 -0.48 20.24 4.67
CA ARG A 287 -1.60 19.51 5.29
C ARG A 287 -2.91 19.73 4.53
N GLY A 288 -3.16 20.97 4.08
CA GLY A 288 -4.32 21.30 3.24
C GLY A 288 -4.32 20.55 1.92
N HIS A 289 -3.18 20.49 1.23
CA HIS A 289 -3.01 19.74 0.00
C HIS A 289 -3.28 18.24 0.19
N VAL A 290 -2.63 17.61 1.16
CA VAL A 290 -2.87 16.19 1.47
C VAL A 290 -4.32 15.92 1.86
N PHE A 291 -4.96 16.85 2.59
CA PHE A 291 -6.37 16.73 2.94
C PHE A 291 -7.29 16.75 1.72
N VAL A 292 -7.08 17.68 0.77
CA VAL A 292 -7.86 17.73 -0.48
C VAL A 292 -7.64 16.46 -1.29
N SER A 293 -6.40 15.98 -1.41
CA SER A 293 -6.12 14.73 -2.10
C SER A 293 -6.76 13.51 -1.44
N PHE A 294 -6.82 13.47 -0.10
CA PHE A 294 -7.52 12.42 0.63
C PHE A 294 -9.03 12.46 0.38
N LEU A 295 -9.62 13.65 0.29
CA LEU A 295 -11.02 13.79 -0.08
C LEU A 295 -11.27 13.32 -1.53
N ALA A 296 -10.39 13.68 -2.46
CA ALA A 296 -10.43 13.20 -3.83
C ALA A 296 -10.37 11.67 -3.89
N LEU A 297 -9.49 11.03 -3.13
CA LEU A 297 -9.43 9.56 -3.01
C LEU A 297 -10.73 8.95 -2.48
N THR A 298 -11.35 9.60 -1.49
CA THR A 298 -12.62 9.13 -0.93
C THR A 298 -13.74 9.19 -1.96
N LEU A 299 -13.85 10.30 -2.70
CA LEU A 299 -14.80 10.46 -3.79
C LEU A 299 -14.52 9.48 -4.93
N ALA A 300 -13.25 9.27 -5.24
CA ALA A 300 -12.82 8.36 -6.29
C ALA A 300 -13.24 6.92 -6.02
N LYS A 301 -13.01 6.45 -4.78
CA LYS A 301 -13.44 5.13 -4.33
C LYS A 301 -14.95 4.97 -4.43
N GLU A 302 -15.70 5.98 -4.02
CA GLU A 302 -17.17 5.95 -4.09
C GLU A 302 -17.68 5.93 -5.53
N LEU A 303 -17.09 6.73 -6.41
CA LEU A 303 -17.39 6.73 -7.83
C LEU A 303 -17.10 5.37 -8.47
N THR A 304 -15.98 4.74 -8.12
CA THR A 304 -15.66 3.39 -8.58
C THR A 304 -16.70 2.38 -8.13
N ARG A 305 -17.14 2.44 -6.86
CA ARG A 305 -18.20 1.57 -6.33
C ARG A 305 -19.49 1.71 -7.15
N LEU A 306 -19.97 2.93 -7.35
CA LEU A 306 -21.20 3.21 -8.11
C LEU A 306 -21.10 2.74 -9.56
N CYS A 307 -19.94 2.94 -10.21
CA CYS A 307 -19.69 2.44 -11.56
C CYS A 307 -19.70 0.91 -11.62
N GLN A 308 -19.02 0.24 -10.67
CA GLN A 308 -18.95 -1.22 -10.61
C GLN A 308 -20.31 -1.88 -10.41
N GLU A 309 -21.18 -1.28 -9.59
CA GLU A 309 -22.58 -1.73 -9.41
C GLU A 309 -23.40 -1.69 -10.71
N LYS A 310 -22.93 -0.92 -11.70
CA LYS A 310 -23.52 -0.83 -13.05
C LYS A 310 -22.68 -1.55 -14.11
N GLY A 311 -21.67 -2.32 -13.72
CA GLY A 311 -20.79 -3.05 -14.63
C GLY A 311 -19.79 -2.16 -15.38
N LEU A 312 -19.54 -0.94 -14.90
CA LEU A 312 -18.58 0.00 -15.49
C LEU A 312 -17.26 0.00 -14.72
N GLN A 313 -16.14 0.09 -15.44
CA GLN A 313 -14.81 0.25 -14.87
C GLN A 313 -14.10 1.41 -15.57
N PRO A 314 -14.30 2.66 -15.11
CA PRO A 314 -13.71 3.79 -15.78
C PRO A 314 -12.20 3.90 -15.53
N GLU A 315 -11.47 4.36 -16.53
CA GLU A 315 -10.08 4.73 -16.37
C GLU A 315 -9.97 6.17 -15.85
N TRP A 316 -9.23 6.37 -14.75
CA TRP A 316 -9.17 7.64 -14.03
C TRP A 316 -8.67 8.81 -14.86
N GLN A 317 -7.49 8.69 -15.47
CA GLN A 317 -6.91 9.83 -16.20
C GLN A 317 -7.77 10.24 -17.40
N PRO A 318 -8.24 9.32 -18.26
CA PRO A 318 -9.13 9.70 -19.34
C PRO A 318 -10.48 10.24 -18.83
N LEU A 319 -11.03 9.72 -17.73
CA LEU A 319 -12.27 10.24 -17.15
C LEU A 319 -12.10 11.69 -16.68
N LEU A 320 -10.99 12.01 -15.99
CA LEU A 320 -10.69 13.38 -15.58
C LEU A 320 -10.55 14.30 -16.79
N ASN A 321 -9.83 13.87 -17.83
CA ASN A 321 -9.69 14.64 -19.06
C ASN A 321 -11.05 14.87 -19.76
N ASP A 322 -11.94 13.87 -19.76
CA ASP A 322 -13.28 14.00 -20.34
C ASP A 322 -14.18 14.92 -19.49
N LEU A 323 -14.04 14.89 -18.16
CA LEU A 323 -14.74 15.79 -17.25
C LEU A 323 -14.25 17.23 -17.39
N ASP A 324 -12.94 17.47 -17.54
CA ASP A 324 -12.36 18.81 -17.77
C ASP A 324 -12.84 19.43 -19.08
N ARG A 325 -13.14 18.59 -20.08
CA ARG A 325 -13.75 19.01 -21.36
C ARG A 325 -15.22 19.34 -21.24
N LEU A 326 -15.92 18.85 -20.21
CA LEU A 326 -17.32 19.18 -19.94
C LEU A 326 -17.41 20.56 -19.29
N GLN A 327 -17.64 21.58 -20.11
CA GLN A 327 -17.68 22.98 -19.69
C GLN A 327 -19.04 23.58 -20.00
N GLU A 328 -19.44 24.54 -19.18
CA GLU A 328 -20.61 25.39 -19.40
C GLU A 328 -20.13 26.74 -19.93
N ALA A 329 -20.78 27.23 -20.99
CA ALA A 329 -20.50 28.52 -21.61
C ALA A 329 -21.79 29.34 -21.65
N THR A 330 -21.69 30.61 -21.29
CA THR A 330 -22.77 31.59 -21.42
C THR A 330 -22.51 32.47 -22.63
N ILE A 331 -23.48 32.53 -23.54
CA ILE A 331 -23.45 33.34 -24.75
C ILE A 331 -24.53 34.40 -24.61
N GLU A 332 -24.13 35.66 -24.67
CA GLU A 332 -25.04 36.80 -24.73
C GLU A 332 -25.16 37.29 -26.17
N LYS A 333 -26.39 37.29 -26.70
CA LYS A 333 -26.66 37.77 -28.05
C LYS A 333 -28.08 38.34 -28.13
N ASP A 334 -28.22 39.51 -28.73
CA ASP A 334 -29.51 40.18 -28.98
C ASP A 334 -30.39 40.33 -27.70
N GLY A 335 -29.76 40.63 -26.55
CA GLY A 335 -30.44 40.77 -25.26
C GLY A 335 -30.90 39.45 -24.61
N LYS A 336 -30.52 38.30 -25.19
CA LYS A 336 -30.79 36.96 -24.66
C LYS A 336 -29.52 36.36 -24.07
N VAL A 337 -29.66 35.68 -22.94
CA VAL A 337 -28.59 34.93 -22.28
C VAL A 337 -28.84 33.44 -22.50
N ILE A 338 -28.01 32.82 -23.34
CA ILE A 338 -28.06 31.38 -23.61
C ILE A 338 -26.93 30.72 -22.84
N THR A 339 -27.26 29.78 -21.97
CA THR A 339 -26.29 28.88 -21.35
C THR A 339 -26.26 27.58 -22.14
N THR A 340 -25.08 27.15 -22.53
CA THR A 340 -24.85 25.91 -23.28
C THR A 340 -23.71 25.13 -22.66
N ARG A 341 -23.62 23.85 -22.96
CA ARG A 341 -22.47 23.02 -22.55
C ARG A 341 -21.73 22.46 -23.75
N THR A 342 -20.48 22.08 -23.53
CA THR A 342 -19.73 21.29 -24.51
C THR A 342 -20.32 19.89 -24.68
N HIS A 343 -19.98 19.26 -25.81
CA HIS A 343 -20.43 17.91 -26.13
C HIS A 343 -19.89 16.89 -25.11
N VAL A 344 -20.79 16.06 -24.57
CA VAL A 344 -20.44 14.97 -23.65
C VAL A 344 -19.66 13.89 -24.41
N SER A 345 -18.41 13.65 -24.04
CA SER A 345 -17.52 12.71 -24.73
C SER A 345 -16.98 11.63 -23.79
N GLY A 346 -16.46 10.56 -24.40
CA GLY A 346 -15.77 9.48 -23.72
C GLY A 346 -16.62 8.84 -22.62
N GLN A 347 -16.08 8.82 -21.39
CA GLN A 347 -16.66 8.06 -20.28
C GLN A 347 -17.79 8.80 -19.54
N VAL A 348 -17.92 10.11 -19.72
CA VAL A 348 -18.74 11.00 -18.90
C VAL A 348 -20.21 10.60 -18.88
N GLY A 349 -20.82 10.33 -20.04
CA GLY A 349 -22.24 10.01 -20.11
C GLY A 349 -22.62 8.76 -19.31
N ASN A 350 -21.80 7.71 -19.41
CA ASN A 350 -22.00 6.46 -18.68
C ASN A 350 -21.80 6.66 -17.17
N VAL A 351 -20.80 7.45 -16.78
CA VAL A 351 -20.50 7.75 -15.36
C VAL A 351 -21.62 8.57 -14.72
N PHE A 352 -22.15 9.60 -15.41
CA PHE A 352 -23.29 10.39 -14.92
C PHE A 352 -24.53 9.50 -14.73
N LYS A 353 -24.81 8.62 -15.69
CA LYS A 353 -25.91 7.65 -15.58
C LYS A 353 -25.71 6.69 -14.40
N ALA A 354 -24.50 6.19 -14.20
CA ALA A 354 -24.20 5.26 -13.11
C ALA A 354 -24.30 5.89 -11.72
N THR A 355 -23.95 7.17 -11.62
CA THR A 355 -24.05 7.96 -10.38
C THR A 355 -25.44 8.53 -10.13
N GLY A 356 -26.36 8.43 -11.09
CA GLY A 356 -27.69 9.03 -10.99
C GLY A 356 -27.68 10.56 -11.05
N ILE A 357 -26.60 11.16 -11.58
CA ILE A 357 -26.46 12.60 -11.70
C ILE A 357 -27.00 13.04 -13.06
N ALA A 358 -27.90 14.03 -13.05
CA ALA A 358 -28.38 14.63 -14.28
C ALA A 358 -27.26 15.44 -14.94
N LEU A 359 -27.06 15.18 -16.22
CA LEU A 359 -26.19 15.98 -17.08
C LEU A 359 -26.76 17.41 -17.20
N PRO A 360 -25.92 18.47 -17.17
CA PRO A 360 -26.39 19.82 -17.44
C PRO A 360 -27.15 19.90 -18.77
N ALA A 361 -28.10 20.82 -18.88
CA ALA A 361 -28.87 20.99 -20.11
C ALA A 361 -27.94 21.28 -21.29
N ASN A 362 -28.26 20.76 -22.48
CA ASN A 362 -27.45 21.05 -23.67
C ASN A 362 -27.49 22.56 -24.00
N ILE A 363 -28.70 23.13 -23.93
CA ILE A 363 -28.98 24.55 -24.12
C ILE A 363 -30.09 24.91 -23.13
N SER A 364 -29.93 26.03 -22.41
CA SER A 364 -30.98 26.66 -21.61
C SER A 364 -30.95 28.18 -21.82
N GLU A 365 -32.11 28.77 -22.08
CA GLU A 365 -32.27 30.22 -22.19
C GLU A 365 -32.75 30.75 -20.83
N LEU A 366 -31.96 31.63 -20.21
CA LEU A 366 -32.39 32.33 -19.00
C LEU A 366 -33.03 33.66 -19.40
N PRO A 367 -34.15 34.06 -18.78
CA PRO A 367 -34.68 35.40 -18.98
C PRO A 367 -33.62 36.44 -18.55
N PRO A 368 -33.55 37.62 -19.20
CA PRO A 368 -32.57 38.64 -18.86
C PRO A 368 -32.63 38.95 -17.37
N ARG A 369 -31.46 38.99 -16.71
CA ARG A 369 -31.37 39.42 -15.31
C ARG A 369 -31.95 40.83 -15.23
N THR A 370 -33.01 40.98 -14.43
CA THR A 370 -33.70 42.25 -14.18
C THR A 370 -32.86 43.19 -13.33
#